data_AF-A0A7S4I4R2-F1
#
_entry.id   AF-A0A7S4I4R2-F1
#
_cell.length_a   1.000
_cell.length_b   1.000
_cell.length_c   1.000
_cell.angle_alpha   90.00
_cell.angle_beta   90.00
_cell.angle_gamma   90.00
#
_symmetry.space_group_name_H-M   'P 1'
#
loop_
_entity.id
_entity.type
_entity.pdbx_description
1 polymer ?
#
loop_
_entity_poly.entity_id
_entity_poly.type
_entity_poly.pdbx_seq_one_letter_code
_entity_poly.pdbx_strand_id
1 'polypeptide(L)'
;PKDGEPVNYQKMINTVIELQEAVNGLMSNEPGGKDPVGIKQLLEKKQGLFRKHMMGKRVNFAARSVISPDPYVNSNQIGVPEVFAKGLTFPQPVTEWNYKELCQCVINGPDVHPGANMIEDGRGFRIILKG
;
A
#
# COMPACT_ATOMS: atom_id res chain seq x y z
N PRO A 1 5.23 -51.18 -9.77
CA PRO A 1 4.34 -52.34 -9.55
C PRO A 1 5.19 -53.62 -9.50
N LYS A 2 5.18 -54.32 -8.35
CA LYS A 2 5.54 -55.74 -8.30
C LYS A 2 4.23 -56.48 -8.52
N ASP A 3 4.17 -57.27 -9.58
CA ASP A 3 2.94 -57.87 -10.09
C ASP A 3 2.45 -58.99 -9.14
N GLY A 4 1.33 -58.78 -8.45
CA GLY A 4 0.64 -59.85 -7.71
C GLY A 4 0.03 -59.49 -6.34
N GLU A 5 0.34 -58.34 -5.76
CA GLU A 5 -0.31 -57.90 -4.50
C GLU A 5 -1.73 -57.37 -4.78
N PRO A 6 -2.79 -57.86 -4.10
CA PRO A 6 -4.13 -57.36 -4.30
C PRO A 6 -4.19 -55.87 -3.97
N VAL A 7 -4.72 -55.07 -4.89
CA VAL A 7 -4.86 -53.62 -4.70
C VAL A 7 -5.69 -53.38 -3.45
N ASN A 8 -5.08 -52.77 -2.42
CA ASN A 8 -5.78 -52.46 -1.18
C ASN A 8 -6.67 -51.22 -1.41
N TYR A 9 -7.90 -51.48 -1.82
CA TYR A 9 -8.91 -50.45 -2.08
C TYR A 9 -9.21 -49.59 -0.86
N GLN A 10 -9.17 -50.15 0.36
CA GLN A 10 -9.35 -49.37 1.59
C GLN A 10 -8.23 -48.35 1.77
N LYS A 11 -6.98 -48.75 1.53
CA LYS A 11 -5.84 -47.84 1.58
C LYS A 11 -5.97 -46.73 0.54
N MET A 12 -6.31 -47.06 -0.71
CA MET A 12 -6.52 -46.06 -1.77
C MET A 12 -7.65 -45.08 -1.44
N ILE A 13 -8.78 -45.58 -0.93
CA ILE A 13 -9.93 -44.75 -0.55
C ILE A 13 -9.52 -43.79 0.57
N ASN A 14 -8.80 -44.27 1.59
CA ASN A 14 -8.31 -43.44 2.69
C ASN A 14 -7.35 -42.35 2.20
N THR A 15 -6.40 -42.66 1.30
CA THR A 15 -5.51 -41.62 0.76
C THR A 15 -6.25 -40.56 -0.05
N VAL A 16 -7.30 -40.95 -0.79
CA VAL A 16 -8.13 -40.00 -1.55
C VAL A 16 -8.95 -39.10 -0.61
N ILE A 17 -9.48 -39.66 0.47
CA ILE A 17 -10.20 -38.90 1.51
C ILE A 17 -9.26 -37.90 2.18
N GLU A 18 -8.07 -38.33 2.61
CA GLU A 18 -7.06 -37.46 3.22
C GLU A 18 -6.64 -36.33 2.27
N LEU A 19 -6.46 -36.63 0.98
CA LEU A 19 -6.17 -35.61 -0.03
C LEU A 19 -7.32 -34.60 -0.18
N GLN A 20 -8.56 -35.08 -0.20
CA GLN A 20 -9.74 -34.21 -0.33
C GLN A 20 -9.90 -33.30 0.90
N GLU A 21 -9.65 -33.82 2.10
CA GLU A 21 -9.67 -33.02 3.34
C GLU A 21 -8.58 -31.94 3.34
N ALA A 22 -7.37 -32.28 2.89
CA ALA A 22 -6.29 -31.29 2.76
C ALA A 22 -6.63 -30.18 1.75
N VAL A 23 -7.23 -30.52 0.60
CA VAL A 23 -7.68 -29.53 -0.41
C VAL A 23 -8.83 -28.68 0.13
N ASN A 24 -9.79 -29.29 0.81
CA ASN A 24 -10.89 -28.57 1.45
C ASN A 24 -10.36 -27.59 2.49
N GLY A 25 -9.39 -28.00 3.31
CA GLY A 25 -8.77 -27.15 4.31
C GLY A 25 -8.01 -25.96 3.72
N LEU A 26 -7.41 -26.10 2.53
CA LEU A 26 -6.79 -24.98 1.82
C LEU A 26 -7.84 -23.97 1.32
N MET A 27 -8.97 -24.47 0.80
CA MET A 27 -9.98 -23.64 0.15
C MET A 27 -10.91 -22.94 1.16
N SER A 28 -11.39 -23.67 2.17
CA SER A 28 -12.36 -23.19 3.13
C SER A 28 -12.30 -23.97 4.45
N ASN A 29 -11.85 -23.30 5.52
CA ASN A 29 -11.99 -23.81 6.89
C ASN A 29 -13.23 -23.24 7.60
N GLU A 30 -13.95 -24.07 8.35
CA GLU A 30 -15.02 -23.57 9.20
C GLU A 30 -14.47 -22.59 10.25
N PRO A 31 -15.18 -21.46 10.51
CA PRO A 31 -14.72 -20.48 11.47
C PRO A 31 -14.71 -21.09 12.88
N GLY A 32 -13.51 -21.36 13.42
CA GLY A 32 -13.31 -21.90 14.76
C GLY A 32 -12.27 -23.03 14.88
N GLY A 33 -11.79 -23.58 13.76
CA GLY A 33 -10.70 -24.56 13.74
C GLY A 33 -9.33 -23.96 14.05
N LYS A 34 -8.39 -24.80 14.53
CA LYS A 34 -6.97 -24.46 14.74
C LYS A 34 -6.18 -24.35 13.43
N ASP A 35 -6.83 -24.60 12.30
CA ASP A 35 -6.22 -24.70 10.99
C ASP A 35 -5.96 -23.32 10.34
N PRO A 36 -4.96 -23.22 9.44
CA PRO A 36 -4.61 -21.98 8.77
C PRO A 36 -5.79 -21.39 7.99
N VAL A 37 -5.84 -20.07 7.86
CA VAL A 37 -6.95 -19.37 7.20
C VAL A 37 -7.03 -19.77 5.71
N GLY A 38 -8.14 -20.38 5.31
CA GLY A 38 -8.38 -20.76 3.91
C GLY A 38 -8.53 -19.55 2.97
N ILE A 39 -8.41 -19.81 1.66
CA ILE A 39 -8.42 -18.76 0.63
C ILE A 39 -9.74 -17.97 0.65
N LYS A 40 -10.88 -18.65 0.82
CA LYS A 40 -12.20 -18.00 0.90
C LYS A 40 -12.26 -16.98 2.04
N GLN A 41 -11.74 -17.34 3.20
CA GLN A 41 -11.71 -16.47 4.38
C GLN A 41 -10.81 -15.24 4.17
N LEU A 42 -9.74 -15.36 3.39
CA LEU A 42 -8.88 -14.23 3.04
C LEU A 42 -9.58 -13.22 2.11
N LEU A 43 -10.48 -13.69 1.25
CA LEU A 43 -11.21 -12.85 0.31
C LEU A 43 -12.45 -12.18 0.93
N GLU A 44 -13.27 -12.94 1.66
CA GLU A 44 -14.62 -12.53 2.06
C GLU A 44 -14.72 -11.79 3.40
N LYS A 45 -13.68 -11.83 4.24
CA LYS A 45 -13.70 -11.14 5.53
C LYS A 45 -13.86 -9.62 5.35
N LYS A 46 -14.39 -8.94 6.39
CA LYS A 46 -14.43 -7.45 6.43
C LYS A 46 -13.05 -6.82 6.27
N GLN A 47 -12.02 -7.48 6.80
CA GLN A 47 -10.60 -7.14 6.64
C GLN A 47 -9.92 -7.97 5.53
N GLY A 48 -10.70 -8.61 4.65
CA GLY A 48 -10.23 -9.43 3.53
C GLY A 48 -9.75 -8.59 2.35
N LEU A 49 -9.20 -9.27 1.34
CA LEU A 49 -8.48 -8.64 0.22
C LEU A 49 -9.32 -7.56 -0.49
N PHE A 50 -10.54 -7.88 -0.90
CA PHE A 50 -11.36 -6.96 -1.69
C PHE A 50 -11.64 -5.66 -0.94
N ARG A 51 -12.07 -5.73 0.32
CA ARG A 51 -12.48 -4.55 1.08
C ARG A 51 -11.30 -3.78 1.65
N LYS A 52 -10.30 -4.47 2.18
CA LYS A 52 -9.17 -3.86 2.90
C LYS A 52 -8.06 -3.37 1.98
N HIS A 53 -7.88 -4.02 0.83
CA HIS A 53 -6.72 -3.77 -0.03
C HIS A 53 -7.08 -3.44 -1.48
N MET A 54 -8.30 -3.70 -1.97
CA MET A 54 -8.72 -3.25 -3.32
C MET A 54 -9.63 -2.02 -3.27
N MET A 55 -10.69 -2.04 -2.46
CA MET A 55 -11.66 -0.93 -2.34
C MET A 55 -11.11 0.24 -1.51
N GLY A 56 -10.34 -0.05 -0.46
CA GLY A 56 -9.61 0.94 0.33
C GLY A 56 -8.13 0.61 0.33
N LYS A 57 -7.28 1.62 0.20
CA LYS A 57 -5.82 1.46 0.29
C LYS A 57 -5.23 2.58 1.14
N ARG A 58 -4.10 2.29 1.80
CA ARG A 58 -3.26 3.36 2.34
C ARG A 58 -2.57 4.05 1.17
N VAL A 59 -2.57 5.38 1.19
CA VAL A 59 -2.04 6.22 0.11
C VAL A 59 -0.81 6.98 0.58
N ASN A 60 0.07 7.31 -0.37
CA ASN A 60 1.20 8.21 -0.16
C ASN A 60 0.72 9.67 -0.33
N PHE A 61 1.53 10.64 0.12
CA PHE A 61 1.25 12.08 0.00
C PHE A 61 -0.06 12.52 0.68
N ALA A 62 -0.32 12.03 1.89
CA ALA A 62 -1.46 12.42 2.70
C ALA A 62 -1.02 12.78 4.13
N ALA A 63 -1.74 13.72 4.75
CA ALA A 63 -1.51 14.15 6.13
C ALA A 63 -2.84 14.23 6.92
N ARG A 64 -2.75 14.23 8.25
CA ARG A 64 -3.89 14.35 9.16
C ARG A 64 -3.49 15.16 10.38
N SER A 65 -4.27 16.21 10.70
CA SER A 65 -4.15 16.97 11.95
C SER A 65 -5.52 17.21 12.59
N VAL A 66 -5.51 17.76 13.81
CA VAL A 66 -6.68 18.38 14.44
C VAL A 66 -6.96 19.71 13.74
N ILE A 67 -8.25 20.05 13.56
CA ILE A 67 -8.69 21.32 12.97
C ILE A 67 -8.89 22.39 14.05
N SER A 68 -8.60 23.64 13.71
CA SER A 68 -8.87 24.82 14.53
C SER A 68 -9.58 25.88 13.69
N PRO A 69 -10.54 26.64 14.25
CA PRO A 69 -11.23 27.69 13.50
C PRO A 69 -10.31 28.90 13.27
N ASP A 70 -10.32 29.46 12.06
CA ASP A 70 -9.56 30.68 11.70
C ASP A 70 -10.43 31.61 10.84
N PRO A 71 -10.74 32.85 11.29
CA PRO A 71 -11.57 33.79 10.54
C PRO A 71 -10.82 34.54 9.42
N TYR A 72 -9.48 34.46 9.37
CA TYR A 72 -8.68 35.17 8.35
C TYR A 72 -8.49 34.38 7.06
N VAL A 73 -8.82 33.08 7.08
CA VAL A 73 -8.73 32.19 5.92
C VAL A 73 -10.03 32.25 5.11
N ASN A 74 -9.93 32.30 3.79
CA ASN A 74 -11.11 32.32 2.93
C ASN A 74 -11.88 30.99 3.00
N SER A 75 -13.18 31.01 2.67
CA SER A 75 -14.05 29.83 2.71
C SER A 75 -13.61 28.68 1.79
N ASN A 76 -12.79 28.97 0.78
CA ASN A 76 -12.22 28.01 -0.16
C ASN A 76 -10.76 27.63 0.14
N GLN A 77 -10.21 28.05 1.27
CA GLN A 77 -8.82 27.84 1.66
C GLN A 77 -8.70 27.02 2.95
N ILE A 78 -7.51 26.47 3.18
CA ILE A 78 -7.17 25.74 4.41
C ILE A 78 -5.77 26.12 4.86
N GLY A 79 -5.60 26.34 6.17
CA GLY A 79 -4.29 26.55 6.77
C GLY A 79 -3.51 25.24 6.82
N VAL A 80 -2.37 25.18 6.14
CA VAL A 80 -1.46 24.02 6.17
C VAL A 80 -0.27 24.33 7.08
N PRO A 81 -0.03 23.55 8.15
CA PRO A 81 1.14 23.73 8.99
C PRO A 81 2.45 23.55 8.20
N GLU A 82 3.49 24.30 8.56
CA GLU A 82 4.78 24.27 7.86
C GLU A 82 5.42 22.87 7.86
N VAL A 83 5.21 22.09 8.93
CA VAL A 83 5.66 20.69 9.04
C VAL A 83 5.06 19.82 7.92
N PHE A 84 3.80 20.06 7.54
CA PHE A 84 3.16 19.34 6.44
C PHE A 84 3.63 19.87 5.08
N ALA A 85 3.82 21.19 4.95
CA ALA A 85 4.29 21.81 3.72
C ALA A 85 5.70 21.35 3.30
N LYS A 86 6.57 21.04 4.27
CA LYS A 86 7.91 20.46 4.00
C LYS A 86 7.88 18.97 3.65
N GLY A 87 6.92 18.23 4.21
CA GLY A 87 6.79 16.79 4.00
C GLY A 87 6.04 16.40 2.72
N LEU A 88 5.02 17.17 2.32
CA LEU A 88 4.19 16.90 1.16
C LEU A 88 4.79 17.59 -0.08
N THR A 89 5.35 16.80 -0.99
CA THR A 89 5.95 17.30 -2.23
C THR A 89 5.07 17.04 -3.45
N PHE A 90 5.24 17.86 -4.47
CA PHE A 90 4.56 17.71 -5.76
C PHE A 90 5.60 17.63 -6.89
N PRO A 91 5.51 16.64 -7.79
CA PRO A 91 6.43 16.54 -8.93
C PRO A 91 6.07 17.58 -9.99
N GLN A 92 6.76 18.71 -9.97
CA GLN A 92 6.58 19.76 -10.98
C GLN A 92 7.62 19.60 -12.11
N PRO A 93 7.19 19.39 -13.38
CA PRO A 93 8.11 19.41 -14.51
C PRO A 93 8.76 20.77 -14.69
N VAL A 94 10.07 20.78 -14.95
CA VAL A 94 10.83 22.00 -15.20
C VAL A 94 10.56 22.48 -16.62
N THR A 95 10.24 23.75 -16.75
CA THR A 95 9.93 24.46 -17.99
C THR A 95 10.57 25.85 -17.96
N GLU A 96 10.66 26.52 -19.10
CA GLU A 96 11.33 27.83 -19.17
C GLU A 96 10.67 28.89 -18.28
N TRP A 97 9.36 28.80 -18.05
CA TRP A 97 8.62 29.76 -17.23
C TRP A 97 8.79 29.54 -15.72
N ASN A 98 8.93 28.31 -15.25
CA ASN A 98 9.06 27.99 -13.82
C ASN A 98 10.51 27.73 -13.37
N TYR A 99 11.46 27.73 -14.30
CA TYR A 99 12.86 27.41 -14.04
C TYR A 99 13.45 28.22 -12.87
N LYS A 100 13.24 29.54 -12.87
CA LYS A 100 13.78 30.43 -11.83
C LYS A 100 13.24 30.11 -10.43
N GLU A 101 11.93 29.85 -10.34
CA GLU A 101 11.27 29.52 -9.07
C GLU A 101 11.73 28.16 -8.55
N LEU A 102 11.77 27.14 -9.42
CA LEU A 102 12.21 25.80 -9.04
C LEU A 102 13.69 25.75 -8.67
N CYS A 103 14.55 26.51 -9.35
CA CYS A 103 15.95 26.68 -8.94
C CYS A 103 16.06 27.26 -7.53
N GLN A 104 15.25 28.27 -7.17
CA GLN A 104 15.26 28.82 -5.82
C GLN A 104 14.79 27.78 -4.78
N CYS A 105 13.74 27.00 -5.09
CA CYS A 105 13.29 25.92 -4.21
C CYS A 105 14.38 24.86 -3.98
N VAL A 106 15.17 24.54 -5.00
CA VAL A 106 16.31 23.62 -4.88
C VAL A 106 17.42 24.20 -4.00
N ILE A 107 17.73 25.50 -4.15
CA ILE A 107 18.73 26.20 -3.32
C ILE A 107 18.29 26.23 -1.84
N ASN A 108 17.00 26.46 -1.58
CA ASN A 108 16.44 26.46 -0.24
C ASN A 108 16.48 25.08 0.44
N GLY A 109 16.49 24.00 -0.35
CA GLY A 109 16.56 22.63 0.14
C GLY A 109 15.27 22.17 0.85
N PRO A 110 15.34 21.08 1.65
CA PRO A 110 14.18 20.48 2.29
C PRO A 110 13.71 21.19 3.58
N ASP A 111 14.59 21.94 4.25
CA ASP A 111 14.33 22.50 5.58
C ASP A 111 13.67 23.88 5.56
N VAL A 112 13.71 24.59 4.44
CA VAL A 112 13.14 25.94 4.28
C VAL A 112 12.01 25.91 3.26
N HIS A 113 10.81 26.32 3.68
CA HIS A 113 9.65 26.44 2.78
C HIS A 113 9.56 27.87 2.23
N PRO A 114 9.30 28.09 0.92
CA PRO A 114 9.17 27.10 -0.16
C PRO A 114 10.51 26.46 -0.56
N GLY A 115 10.52 25.14 -0.71
CA GLY A 115 11.74 24.36 -0.92
C GLY A 115 11.51 23.09 -1.74
N ALA A 116 12.54 22.27 -1.88
CA ALA A 116 12.49 21.01 -2.62
C ALA A 116 13.25 19.90 -1.88
N ASN A 117 12.73 18.67 -1.96
CA ASN A 117 13.34 17.52 -1.28
C ASN A 117 14.15 16.64 -2.24
N MET A 118 13.80 16.63 -3.52
CA MET A 118 14.36 15.70 -4.49
C MET A 118 14.23 16.25 -5.91
N ILE A 119 15.20 15.96 -6.76
CA ILE A 119 15.21 16.24 -8.20
C ILE A 119 15.21 14.91 -8.95
N GLU A 120 14.45 14.82 -10.03
CA GLU A 120 14.43 13.67 -10.93
C GLU A 120 14.99 14.07 -12.30
N ASP A 121 16.03 13.37 -12.77
CA ASP A 121 16.60 13.54 -14.10
C ASP A 121 15.68 12.91 -15.17
N GLY A 122 15.83 13.28 -16.45
CA GLY A 122 15.04 12.74 -17.56
C GLY A 122 15.19 11.23 -17.79
N ARG A 123 16.15 10.60 -17.12
CA ARG A 123 16.39 9.14 -17.10
C ARG A 123 15.73 8.43 -15.90
N GLY A 124 14.98 9.15 -15.07
CA GLY A 124 14.33 8.62 -13.86
C GLY A 124 15.26 8.48 -12.64
N PHE A 125 16.51 8.95 -12.73
CA PHE A 125 17.41 8.99 -11.59
C PHE A 125 17.00 10.10 -10.62
N ARG A 126 16.88 9.74 -9.35
CA ARG A 126 16.44 10.63 -8.27
C ARG A 126 17.60 11.04 -7.39
N ILE A 127 17.79 12.34 -7.22
CA ILE A 127 18.79 12.94 -6.36
C ILE A 127 18.06 13.59 -5.19
N ILE A 128 18.25 13.03 -3.99
CA ILE A 128 17.69 13.58 -2.75
C ILE A 128 18.59 14.73 -2.30
N LEU A 129 18.00 15.89 -2.04
CA LEU A 129 18.72 17.06 -1.54
C LEU A 129 19.02 16.87 -0.06
N LYS A 130 20.25 17.21 0.34
CA LYS A 130 20.66 17.19 1.75
C LYS A 130 20.28 18.53 2.38
N GLY A 131 19.63 18.47 3.54
CA GLY A 131 19.51 19.60 4.47
C GLY A 131 20.79 19.78 5.26
#